data_AF-A0A0H5CPB0-F1
#
_entry.id   AF-A0A0H5CPB0-F1
#
_cell.length_a   1.000
_cell.length_b   1.000
_cell.length_c   1.000
_cell.angle_alpha   90.00
_cell.angle_beta   90.00
_cell.angle_gamma   90.00
#
_symmetry.space_group_name_H-M   'P 1'
#
loop_
_entity.id
_entity.type
_entity.pdbx_description
1 polymer ?
#
loop_
_entity_poly.entity_id
_entity_poly.type
_entity_poly.pdbx_seq_one_letter_code
_entity_poly.pdbx_strand_id
1 'polypeptide(L)'
;MDETLHRLLAEAVGRYLDAVDQLADEQRGIAGLELRRLAGAWRSVLGLHHPDGARCAGCGRVHLPRPRRGMCAVWRVAGAYFVRRDGGGLMAER
;
A
#
# COMPACT_ATOMS: atom_id res chain seq x y z
N MET A 1 -13.11 -3.28 -6.72
CA MET A 1 -12.42 -1.97 -6.86
C MET A 1 -12.29 -1.78 -8.36
N ASP A 2 -12.54 -0.59 -8.88
CA ASP A 2 -12.29 -0.34 -10.30
C ASP A 2 -10.80 -0.55 -10.63
N GLU A 3 -10.49 -1.07 -11.82
CA GLU A 3 -9.12 -1.41 -12.21
C GLU A 3 -8.24 -0.16 -12.29
N THR A 4 -8.79 0.96 -12.75
CA THR A 4 -8.08 2.25 -12.80
C THR A 4 -7.74 2.75 -11.40
N LEU A 5 -8.72 2.71 -10.49
CA LEU A 5 -8.51 3.06 -9.08
C LEU A 5 -7.45 2.15 -8.42
N HIS A 6 -7.46 0.86 -8.75
CA HIS A 6 -6.46 -0.07 -8.26
C HIS A 6 -5.06 0.31 -8.72
N ARG A 7 -4.89 0.57 -10.02
CA ARG A 7 -3.61 0.92 -10.62
C ARG A 7 -3.03 2.18 -9.97
N LEU A 8 -3.83 3.24 -9.86
CA LEU A 8 -3.40 4.49 -9.24
C LEU A 8 -3.01 4.30 -7.77
N LEU A 9 -3.79 3.52 -7.01
CA LEU A 9 -3.47 3.24 -5.62
C LEU A 9 -2.20 2.38 -5.49
N ALA A 10 -2.03 1.37 -6.34
CA ALA A 10 -0.85 0.51 -6.36
C ALA A 10 0.41 1.30 -6.68
N GLU A 11 0.33 2.23 -7.62
CA GLU A 11 1.43 3.12 -7.99
C GLU A 11 1.81 4.06 -6.83
N ALA A 12 0.82 4.69 -6.19
CA ALA A 12 1.06 5.58 -5.05
C ALA A 12 1.66 4.83 -3.85
N VAL A 13 1.12 3.66 -3.52
CA VAL A 13 1.68 2.79 -2.47
C VAL A 13 3.10 2.32 -2.84
N GLY A 14 3.34 1.97 -4.10
CA GLY A 14 4.65 1.58 -4.60
C GLY A 14 5.70 2.68 -4.35
N ARG A 15 5.39 3.92 -4.77
CA ARG A 15 6.27 5.08 -4.53
C ARG A 15 6.60 5.28 -3.05
N TYR A 16 5.62 5.13 -2.17
CA TYR A 16 5.85 5.23 -0.74
C TYR A 16 6.82 4.15 -0.24
N LEU A 17 6.63 2.90 -0.65
CA LEU A 17 7.52 1.79 -0.26
C LEU A 17 8.92 1.94 -0.84
N ASP A 18 9.05 2.50 -2.05
CA ASP A 18 10.34 2.83 -2.64
C ASP A 18 11.06 3.93 -1.84
N ALA A 19 10.34 4.95 -1.36
CA ALA A 19 10.88 5.95 -0.46
C ALA A 19 11.31 5.35 0.90
N VAL A 20 10.58 4.35 1.42
CA VAL A 20 11.00 3.61 2.63
C VAL A 20 12.30 2.84 2.40
N ASP A 21 12.50 2.24 1.22
CA ASP A 21 13.76 1.57 0.90
C ASP A 21 14.92 2.57 0.78
N GLN A 22 14.69 3.75 0.21
CA GLN A 22 15.70 4.83 0.17
C GLN A 22 16.09 5.28 1.59
N LEU A 23 15.11 5.48 2.47
CA LEU A 23 15.38 5.78 3.88
C LEU A 23 16.14 4.63 4.56
N ALA A 24 15.85 3.38 4.20
CA ALA A 24 16.57 2.24 4.73
C ALA A 24 18.05 2.21 4.32
N ASP A 25 18.38 2.72 3.13
CA ASP A 25 19.77 2.83 2.64
C ASP A 25 20.56 3.92 3.39
N GLU A 26 19.89 4.97 3.83
CA GLU A 26 20.48 6.05 4.63
C GLU A 26 20.75 5.61 6.09
N GLN A 27 19.96 4.66 6.59
CA GLN A 27 20.03 4.19 7.97
C GLN A 27 21.07 3.09 8.17
N ARG A 28 21.94 3.25 9.18
CA ARG A 28 22.94 2.23 9.54
C ARG A 28 22.37 1.19 10.50
N GLY A 29 22.86 -0.04 10.37
CA GLY A 29 22.59 -1.13 11.32
C GLY A 29 21.16 -1.70 11.22
N ILE A 30 20.62 -2.13 12.36
CA ILE A 30 19.36 -2.91 12.44
C ILE A 30 18.17 -2.13 11.89
N ALA A 31 18.14 -0.81 12.05
CA ALA A 31 17.02 0.01 11.58
C ALA A 31 16.82 -0.09 10.06
N GLY A 32 17.89 0.03 9.27
CA GLY A 32 17.81 -0.12 7.81
C GLY A 32 17.36 -1.52 7.39
N LEU A 33 17.88 -2.56 8.06
CA LEU A 33 17.46 -3.95 7.80
C LEU A 33 15.95 -4.15 8.04
N GLU A 34 15.43 -3.67 9.16
CA GLU A 34 14.01 -3.82 9.49
C GLU A 34 13.11 -2.98 8.58
N LEU A 35 13.55 -1.79 8.14
CA LEU A 35 12.80 -0.99 7.16
C LEU A 35 12.65 -1.73 5.83
N ARG A 36 13.75 -2.27 5.26
CA ARG A 36 13.68 -3.08 4.03
C ARG A 36 12.81 -4.32 4.21
N ARG A 37 12.91 -4.98 5.37
CA ARG A 37 12.10 -6.15 5.68
C ARG A 37 10.60 -5.81 5.71
N LEU A 38 10.23 -4.71 6.35
CA LEU A 38 8.83 -4.24 6.42
C LEU A 38 8.32 -3.83 5.03
N ALA A 39 9.11 -3.11 4.24
CA ALA A 39 8.75 -2.74 2.88
C ALA A 39 8.53 -3.99 1.99
N GLY A 40 9.47 -4.95 2.04
CA GLY A 40 9.36 -6.23 1.34
C GLY A 40 8.14 -7.06 1.77
N ALA A 41 7.85 -7.09 3.07
CA ALA A 41 6.66 -7.77 3.60
C ALA A 41 5.37 -7.16 3.05
N TRP A 42 5.26 -5.82 3.02
CA TRP A 42 4.10 -5.14 2.46
C TRP A 42 3.95 -5.38 0.96
N ARG A 43 5.03 -5.32 0.18
CA ARG A 43 4.99 -5.66 -1.26
C ARG A 43 4.48 -7.08 -1.49
N SER A 44 4.96 -8.04 -0.70
CA SER A 44 4.54 -9.43 -0.78
C SER A 44 3.04 -9.59 -0.48
N VAL A 45 2.57 -9.00 0.63
CA VAL A 45 1.15 -9.04 1.01
C VAL A 45 0.28 -8.38 -0.05
N LEU A 46 0.68 -7.22 -0.60
CA LEU A 46 -0.08 -6.53 -1.64
C LEU A 46 -0.17 -7.34 -2.94
N GLY A 47 0.93 -8.00 -3.35
CA GLY A 47 0.96 -8.88 -4.53
C GLY A 47 0.03 -10.09 -4.39
N LEU A 48 -0.01 -10.70 -3.20
CA LEU A 48 -0.96 -11.78 -2.89
C LEU A 48 -2.42 -11.30 -2.98
N HIS A 49 -2.67 -10.02 -2.72
CA HIS A 49 -4.00 -9.41 -2.75
C HIS A 49 -4.31 -8.66 -4.04
N HIS A 50 -3.71 -9.03 -5.18
CA HIS A 50 -4.05 -8.42 -6.47
C HIS A 50 -5.56 -8.64 -6.83
N PRO A 51 -6.17 -7.70 -7.58
CA PRO A 51 -7.52 -7.87 -8.08
C PRO A 51 -7.58 -8.97 -9.13
N ASP A 52 -8.58 -9.83 -9.03
CA ASP A 52 -8.96 -10.82 -10.04
C ASP A 52 -10.41 -10.54 -10.46
N GLY A 53 -10.56 -9.63 -11.43
CA GLY A 53 -11.85 -9.05 -11.80
C GLY A 53 -12.55 -8.38 -10.62
N ALA A 54 -13.71 -8.92 -10.21
CA ALA A 54 -14.48 -8.43 -9.07
C ALA A 54 -14.03 -9.02 -7.71
N ARG A 55 -13.00 -9.87 -7.69
CA ARG A 55 -12.51 -10.55 -6.48
C ARG A 55 -11.11 -10.06 -6.10
N CYS A 56 -10.68 -10.42 -4.91
CA CYS A 56 -9.29 -10.30 -4.48
C CYS A 56 -8.71 -11.71 -4.34
N ALA A 57 -7.61 -11.98 -5.05
CA ALA A 57 -7.01 -13.32 -5.11
C ALA A 57 -6.66 -13.85 -3.72
N GLY A 58 -5.97 -13.06 -2.90
CA GLY A 58 -5.57 -13.46 -1.54
C GLY A 58 -6.72 -13.56 -0.53
N CYS A 59 -7.89 -12.96 -0.79
CA CYS A 59 -9.04 -13.10 0.11
C CYS A 59 -9.90 -14.32 -0.21
N GLY A 60 -9.86 -14.83 -1.45
CA GLY A 60 -10.76 -15.88 -1.93
C GLY A 60 -12.25 -15.51 -1.92
N ARG A 61 -12.60 -14.23 -1.69
CA ARG A 61 -13.98 -13.75 -1.55
C ARG A 61 -14.35 -12.85 -2.72
N VAL A 62 -15.55 -13.07 -3.26
CA VAL A 62 -16.18 -12.12 -4.20
C VAL A 62 -16.51 -10.84 -3.45
N HIS A 63 -16.00 -9.71 -3.91
CA HIS A 63 -16.48 -8.41 -3.44
C HIS A 63 -17.83 -8.18 -4.11
N LEU A 64 -18.91 -8.57 -3.44
CA LEU A 64 -20.29 -8.38 -3.92
C LEU A 64 -20.51 -6.94 -4.43
N PRO A 65 -21.31 -6.76 -5.49
CA PRO A 65 -21.63 -5.46 -6.06
C PRO A 65 -22.65 -4.75 -5.14
N ARG A 66 -22.23 -4.39 -3.94
CA ARG A 66 -22.93 -3.42 -3.10
C ARG A 66 -22.19 -2.10 -3.26
N PRO A 67 -22.88 -0.96 -3.38
CA PRO A 67 -22.28 0.35 -3.68
C PRO A 67 -21.30 0.89 -2.62
N ARG A 68 -20.93 0.10 -1.60
CA ARG A 68 -20.05 0.49 -0.48
C ARG A 68 -19.01 -0.55 -0.06
N ARG A 69 -18.71 -1.60 -0.83
CA ARG A 69 -17.61 -2.54 -0.49
C ARG A 69 -16.59 -2.67 -1.61
N GLY A 70 -16.06 -1.51 -2.01
CA GLY A 70 -14.80 -1.40 -2.73
C GLY A 70 -13.63 -1.79 -1.83
N MET A 71 -12.62 -2.43 -2.43
CA MET A 71 -11.30 -2.71 -1.86
C MET A 71 -11.26 -3.71 -0.68
N CYS A 72 -10.37 -4.71 -0.77
CA CYS A 72 -10.14 -5.62 0.35
C CYS A 72 -9.48 -4.90 1.53
N ALA A 73 -9.50 -5.49 2.73
CA ALA A 73 -8.98 -4.85 3.94
C ALA A 73 -7.50 -4.45 3.81
N VAL A 74 -6.68 -5.27 3.18
CA VAL A 74 -5.24 -5.01 2.96
C VAL A 74 -5.03 -3.72 2.18
N TRP A 75 -5.65 -3.61 1.00
CA TRP A 75 -5.54 -2.41 0.17
C TRP A 75 -6.16 -1.17 0.84
N ARG A 76 -7.22 -1.34 1.66
CA ARG A 76 -7.79 -0.23 2.45
C ARG A 76 -6.79 0.31 3.47
N VAL A 77 -6.05 -0.58 4.14
CA VAL A 77 -5.00 -0.21 5.09
C VAL A 77 -3.84 0.44 4.36
N ALA A 78 -3.35 -0.15 3.27
CA ALA A 78 -2.26 0.43 2.49
C ALA A 78 -2.57 1.85 2.02
N GLY A 79 -3.74 2.09 1.43
CA GLY A 79 -4.16 3.44 1.04
C GLY A 79 -4.33 4.41 2.22
N ALA A 80 -4.63 3.90 3.42
CA ALA A 80 -4.74 4.73 4.62
C ALA A 80 -3.41 5.27 5.11
N TYR A 81 -2.39 4.41 5.15
CA TYR A 81 -1.13 4.71 5.81
C TYR A 81 -0.06 5.20 4.85
N PHE A 82 -0.11 4.77 3.57
CA PHE A 82 0.93 5.06 2.59
C PHE A 82 0.57 6.17 1.60
N VAL A 83 -0.70 6.60 1.53
CA VAL A 83 -1.15 7.60 0.54
C VAL A 83 -1.87 8.77 1.19
N ARG A 84 -2.78 8.52 2.16
CA ARG A 84 -3.52 9.62 2.81
C ARG A 84 -2.69 10.50 3.75
N ARG A 85 -1.40 10.21 3.95
CA ARG A 85 -0.50 11.07 4.75
C ARG A 85 0.18 12.18 3.95
N ASP A 86 0.09 12.18 2.62
CA ASP A 86 0.72 13.20 1.77
C ASP A 86 -0.12 14.49 1.63
N GLY A 87 -1.23 14.62 2.37
CA GLY A 87 -2.14 15.77 2.32
C GLY A 87 -2.01 16.80 3.45
N GLY A 88 -1.08 16.65 4.41
CA GLY A 88 -1.06 17.57 5.56
C GLY A 88 0.05 17.41 6.59
N GLY A 89 1.27 17.03 6.19
CA GLY A 89 2.35 16.73 7.14
C GLY A 89 3.69 17.44 6.95
N LEU A 90 3.89 18.21 5.88
CA LEU A 90 5.20 18.84 5.58
C LEU A 90 5.12 20.36 5.36
N MET A 91 4.08 21.03 5.87
CA MET A 91 4.03 22.49 5.97
C MET A 91 3.68 22.91 7.40
N ALA A 92 4.62 22.67 8.32
CA ALA A 92 4.64 23.33 9.63
C ALA A 92 6.10 23.50 10.10
N GLU A 93 6.92 24.11 9.25
CA GLU A 93 8.07 24.90 9.70
C GLU A 93 7.70 26.37 9.51
N ARG A 94 7.34 27.05 10.61
CA ARG A 94 7.73 28.43 10.95
C ARG A 94 7.58 28.62 12.46
#